data_AF-A0A453JG26-F1
#
_entry.id   AF-A0A453JG26-F1
#
_cell.length_a   1.000
_cell.length_b   1.000
_cell.length_c   1.000
_cell.angle_alpha   90.00
_cell.angle_beta   90.00
_cell.angle_gamma   90.00
#
_symmetry.space_group_name_H-M   'P 1'
#
loop_
_entity.id
_entity.type
_entity.pdbx_description
1 polymer ?
#
loop_
_entity_poly.entity_id
_entity_poly.type
_entity_poly.pdbx_seq_one_letter_code
_entity_poly.pdbx_strand_id
1 'polypeptide(L)'
;VSCVKLLIQGGANVSGDNHLAKAAEKGLTEAIKCLLEAGANPNVVDRFGRLPIELAVEYGTREDVEILFPFTSPISTVANWSDDGIISHVQMEIKQLEDDNFVEKRISDLKQQAAEAFKKQDYLNASVFYTQV
;
A
#
# COMPACT_ATOMS: atom_id res chain seq x y z
N VAL A 1 1.54 17.62 -25.72
CA VAL A 1 2.74 16.78 -25.90
C VAL A 1 2.59 15.65 -24.88
N SER A 2 2.40 14.39 -25.29
CA SER A 2 2.17 13.29 -24.35
C SER A 2 3.30 13.22 -23.33
N CYS A 3 2.97 13.07 -22.05
CA CYS A 3 3.94 12.91 -20.96
C CYS A 3 4.94 11.77 -21.23
N VAL A 4 4.45 10.70 -21.85
CA VAL A 4 5.25 9.59 -22.40
C VAL A 4 6.40 10.09 -23.27
N LYS A 5 6.15 11.11 -24.12
CA LYS A 5 7.15 11.70 -25.01
C LYS A 5 8.22 12.47 -24.23
N LEU A 6 7.85 13.13 -23.14
CA LEU A 6 8.80 13.85 -22.25
C LEU A 6 9.61 12.87 -21.39
N LEU A 7 9.00 11.82 -20.86
CA LEU A 7 9.68 10.78 -20.06
C LEU A 7 10.69 9.99 -20.92
N ILE A 8 10.31 9.62 -22.14
CA ILE A 8 11.19 8.95 -23.10
C ILE A 8 12.33 9.87 -23.54
N GLN A 9 12.06 11.16 -23.82
CA GLN A 9 13.11 12.13 -24.19
C GLN A 9 14.08 12.43 -23.04
N GLY A 10 13.63 12.32 -21.79
CA GLY A 10 14.45 12.50 -20.59
C GLY A 10 15.30 11.28 -20.20
N GLY A 11 15.22 10.16 -20.92
CA GLY A 11 15.92 8.93 -20.57
C GLY A 11 15.40 8.28 -19.28
N ALA A 12 14.21 8.66 -18.82
CA ALA A 12 13.62 8.09 -17.62
C ALA A 12 13.22 6.64 -17.89
N ASN A 13 13.81 5.71 -17.14
CA ASN A 13 13.32 4.34 -17.11
C ASN A 13 11.97 4.33 -16.39
N VAL A 14 10.88 4.46 -17.15
CA VAL A 14 9.49 4.43 -16.66
C VAL A 14 9.23 3.14 -15.85
N SER A 15 9.99 2.07 -16.13
CA SER A 15 9.90 0.80 -15.43
C SER A 15 10.59 0.76 -14.08
N GLY A 16 11.27 1.81 -13.61
CA GLY A 16 11.86 1.77 -12.28
C GLY A 16 10.75 1.47 -11.27
N ASP A 17 10.90 0.39 -10.52
CA ASP A 17 9.83 -0.39 -9.89
C ASP A 17 8.94 0.37 -8.87
N ASN A 18 9.09 1.69 -8.71
CA ASN A 18 8.43 2.48 -7.65
C ASN A 18 8.01 3.90 -8.11
N HIS A 19 8.18 4.30 -9.37
CA HIS A 19 7.84 5.68 -9.75
C HIS A 19 6.38 6.05 -9.48
N LEU A 20 5.46 5.11 -9.71
CA LEU A 20 4.03 5.30 -9.52
C LEU A 20 3.65 5.36 -8.03
N ALA A 21 4.22 4.50 -7.20
CA ALA A 21 4.07 4.55 -5.75
C ALA A 21 4.61 5.88 -5.18
N LYS A 22 5.77 6.35 -5.66
CA LYS A 22 6.33 7.64 -5.24
C LYS A 22 5.45 8.84 -5.65
N ALA A 23 4.85 8.80 -6.83
CA ALA A 23 3.93 9.82 -7.28
C ALA A 23 2.65 9.84 -6.42
N ALA A 24 2.12 8.67 -6.08
CA ALA A 24 0.97 8.53 -5.18
C ALA A 24 1.25 9.02 -3.76
N GLU A 25 2.39 8.65 -3.17
CA GLU A 25 2.85 9.14 -1.86
C GLU A 25 2.98 10.68 -1.82
N LYS A 26 3.21 11.32 -2.97
CA LYS A 26 3.38 12.77 -3.09
C LYS A 26 2.12 13.50 -3.57
N GLY A 27 1.02 12.80 -3.83
CA GLY A 27 -0.21 13.38 -4.37
C GLY A 27 0.01 14.06 -5.74
N LEU A 28 0.94 13.55 -6.55
CA LEU A 28 1.27 14.12 -7.85
C LEU A 28 0.33 13.57 -8.93
N THR A 29 -0.94 13.98 -8.90
CA THR A 29 -2.02 13.50 -9.78
C THR A 29 -1.64 13.46 -11.26
N GLU A 30 -1.05 14.55 -11.77
CA GLU A 30 -0.63 14.61 -13.17
C GLU A 30 0.53 13.64 -13.45
N ALA A 31 1.45 13.44 -12.50
CA ALA A 31 2.51 12.43 -12.66
C ALA A 31 1.94 11.00 -12.66
N ILE A 32 0.93 10.71 -11.84
CA ILE A 32 0.22 9.42 -11.83
C ILE A 32 -0.39 9.14 -13.20
N LYS A 33 -1.18 10.08 -13.75
CA LYS A 33 -1.76 9.98 -15.10
C LYS A 33 -0.67 9.70 -16.14
N CYS A 34 0.39 10.50 -16.11
CA CYS A 34 1.51 10.42 -17.04
C CYS A 34 2.28 9.10 -16.97
N LEU A 35 2.44 8.52 -15.78
CA LEU A 35 3.10 7.23 -15.57
C LEU A 35 2.22 6.05 -16.01
N LEU A 36 0.91 6.11 -15.73
CA LEU A 36 -0.05 5.11 -16.21
C LEU A 36 -0.13 5.10 -17.74
N GLU A 37 -0.19 6.28 -18.37
CA GLU A 37 -0.13 6.42 -19.83
C GLU A 37 1.17 5.84 -20.43
N ALA A 38 2.27 5.91 -19.67
CA ALA A 38 3.56 5.37 -20.06
C ALA A 38 3.70 3.85 -19.81
N GLY A 39 2.65 3.20 -19.30
CA GLY A 39 2.62 1.75 -19.05
C GLY A 39 3.24 1.32 -17.72
N ALA A 40 3.37 2.23 -16.74
CA ALA A 40 3.80 1.86 -15.40
C ALA A 40 2.81 0.87 -14.78
N ASN A 41 3.32 -0.18 -14.13
CA ASN A 41 2.48 -1.17 -13.45
C ASN A 41 2.00 -0.61 -12.10
N PRO A 42 0.67 -0.46 -11.87
CA PRO A 42 0.10 0.04 -10.62
C PRO A 42 0.08 -0.98 -9.49
N ASN A 43 0.48 -2.23 -9.77
CA ASN A 43 0.52 -3.31 -8.79
C ASN A 43 1.91 -3.50 -8.18
N VAL A 44 2.86 -2.60 -8.46
CA VAL A 44 4.20 -2.67 -7.85
C VAL A 44 4.20 -1.93 -6.53
N VAL A 45 4.54 -2.65 -5.47
CA VAL A 45 4.51 -2.14 -4.10
C VAL A 45 5.76 -1.31 -3.76
N ASP A 46 5.61 -0.39 -2.81
CA ASP A 46 6.74 0.34 -2.23
C ASP A 46 7.60 -0.59 -1.34
N ARG A 47 8.66 -0.02 -0.73
CA ARG A 47 9.56 -0.77 0.18
C ARG A 47 8.88 -1.32 1.43
N PHE A 48 7.67 -0.89 1.74
CA PHE A 48 6.86 -1.33 2.87
C PHE A 48 5.74 -2.28 2.44
N GLY A 49 5.70 -2.68 1.17
CA GLY A 49 4.67 -3.58 0.65
C GLY A 49 3.34 -2.89 0.33
N ARG A 50 3.28 -1.54 0.32
CA ARG A 50 2.06 -0.80 0.01
C ARG A 50 1.94 -0.53 -1.49
N LEU A 51 0.75 -0.71 -2.02
CA LEU A 51 0.40 -0.38 -3.40
C LEU A 51 0.31 1.14 -3.59
N PRO A 52 0.55 1.64 -4.82
CA PRO A 52 0.31 3.03 -5.18
C PRO A 52 -1.09 3.51 -4.80
N ILE A 53 -2.12 2.68 -4.96
CA ILE A 53 -3.50 3.06 -4.60
C ILE A 53 -3.68 3.23 -3.08
N GLU A 54 -2.99 2.43 -2.26
CA GLU A 54 -3.04 2.56 -0.79
C GLU A 54 -2.32 3.83 -0.34
N LEU A 55 -1.18 4.15 -0.97
CA LEU A 55 -0.47 5.41 -0.77
C LEU A 55 -1.30 6.63 -1.18
N ALA A 56 -2.10 6.51 -2.23
CA ALA A 56 -3.01 7.56 -2.67
C ALA A 56 -4.13 7.81 -1.65
N VAL A 57 -4.62 6.77 -0.96
CA VAL A 57 -5.58 6.94 0.15
C VAL A 57 -4.93 7.65 1.34
N GLU A 58 -3.69 7.30 1.68
CA GLU A 58 -3.00 7.82 2.87
C GLU A 58 -2.47 9.25 2.69
N TYR A 59 -1.86 9.55 1.53
CA TYR A 59 -1.14 10.81 1.29
C TYR A 59 -1.68 11.64 0.13
N GLY A 60 -2.48 11.03 -0.74
CA GLY A 60 -2.98 11.65 -1.96
C GLY A 60 -4.39 12.20 -1.82
N THR A 61 -5.07 12.29 -2.95
CA THR A 61 -6.46 12.74 -3.05
C THR A 61 -7.38 11.60 -3.48
N ARG A 62 -8.69 11.78 -3.30
CA ARG A 62 -9.68 10.86 -3.87
C ARG A 62 -9.53 10.73 -5.39
N GLU A 63 -9.19 11.81 -6.09
CA GLU A 63 -8.94 11.78 -7.53
C GLU A 63 -7.81 10.80 -7.87
N ASP A 64 -6.72 10.77 -7.08
CA ASP A 64 -5.61 9.84 -7.29
C ASP A 64 -6.05 8.38 -7.13
N VAL A 65 -6.93 8.10 -6.16
CA VAL A 65 -7.53 6.77 -5.97
C VAL A 65 -8.39 6.39 -7.16
N GLU A 66 -9.26 7.30 -7.61
CA GLU A 66 -10.15 7.08 -8.77
C GLU A 66 -9.36 6.85 -10.07
N ILE A 67 -8.22 7.52 -10.25
CA ILE A 67 -7.32 7.32 -11.38
C ILE A 67 -6.62 5.96 -11.33
N LEU A 68 -6.16 5.53 -10.15
CA LEU A 68 -5.42 4.28 -9.98
C LEU A 68 -6.34 3.04 -9.97
N PHE A 69 -7.56 3.18 -9.47
CA PHE A 69 -8.53 2.10 -9.30
C PHE A 69 -8.74 1.23 -10.56
N PRO A 70 -9.03 1.77 -11.76
CA PRO A 70 -9.29 0.95 -12.94
C PRO A 70 -8.07 0.15 -13.43
N PHE A 71 -6.86 0.50 -13.00
CA PHE A 71 -5.63 -0.21 -13.38
C PHE A 71 -5.13 -1.17 -12.28
N THR A 72 -5.66 -1.08 -11.06
CA THR A 72 -5.18 -1.84 -9.91
C THR A 72 -5.96 -3.13 -9.74
N SER A 73 -5.26 -4.22 -9.44
CA SER A 73 -5.90 -5.50 -9.14
C SER A 73 -6.56 -5.46 -7.75
N PRO A 74 -7.68 -6.17 -7.54
CA PRO A 74 -8.31 -6.23 -6.23
C PRO A 74 -7.37 -6.71 -5.14
N ILE A 75 -7.32 -5.97 -4.04
CA ILE A 75 -6.56 -6.34 -2.85
C ILE A 75 -7.38 -7.35 -2.06
N SER A 76 -6.82 -8.51 -1.75
CA SER A 76 -7.55 -9.62 -1.12
C SER A 76 -8.12 -9.29 0.27
N THR A 77 -7.54 -8.30 0.97
CA THR A 77 -8.01 -7.83 2.29
C THR A 77 -9.20 -6.88 2.19
N VAL A 78 -9.46 -6.32 1.00
CA VAL A 78 -10.56 -5.39 0.74
C VAL A 78 -11.78 -6.17 0.25
N ALA A 79 -12.70 -6.49 1.16
CA ALA A 79 -13.89 -7.27 0.83
C ALA A 79 -14.86 -6.55 -0.12
N ASN A 80 -14.96 -5.21 -0.02
CA ASN A 80 -15.73 -4.38 -0.93
C ASN A 80 -14.78 -3.66 -1.89
N TRP A 81 -14.56 -4.22 -3.08
CA TRP A 81 -13.68 -3.62 -4.08
C TRP A 81 -14.38 -2.46 -4.83
N SER A 82 -14.41 -1.30 -4.18
CA SER A 82 -14.78 0.00 -4.77
C SER A 82 -13.80 1.06 -4.29
N ASP A 83 -13.82 2.24 -4.92
CA ASP A 83 -13.13 3.44 -4.47
C ASP A 83 -13.45 3.75 -2.98
N ASP A 84 -14.73 3.73 -2.61
CA ASP A 84 -15.13 3.91 -1.20
C ASP A 84 -14.67 2.76 -0.29
N GLY A 85 -14.68 1.53 -0.79
CA GLY A 85 -14.33 0.35 -0.02
C GLY A 85 -12.84 0.28 0.31
N ILE A 86 -11.97 0.61 -0.66
CA ILE A 86 -10.53 0.70 -0.41
C ILE A 86 -10.18 1.89 0.48
N ILE A 87 -10.81 3.05 0.27
CA ILE A 87 -10.60 4.23 1.12
C ILE A 87 -10.95 3.89 2.57
N SER A 88 -12.11 3.28 2.78
CA SER A 88 -12.56 2.89 4.12
C SER A 88 -11.63 1.87 4.76
N HIS A 89 -11.18 0.85 4.01
CA HIS A 89 -10.28 -0.18 4.52
C HIS A 89 -8.95 0.41 5.00
N VAL A 90 -8.26 1.17 4.15
CA VAL A 90 -6.96 1.75 4.48
C VAL A 90 -7.08 2.77 5.62
N GLN A 91 -8.13 3.60 5.63
CA GLN A 91 -8.38 4.53 6.75
C GLN A 91 -8.67 3.81 8.07
N MET A 92 -9.37 2.67 8.03
CA MET A 92 -9.58 1.84 9.23
C MET A 92 -8.26 1.25 9.74
N GLU A 93 -7.38 0.79 8.86
CA GLU A 93 -6.06 0.28 9.24
C GLU A 93 -5.16 1.37 9.83
N ILE A 94 -5.13 2.56 9.23
CA ILE A 94 -4.39 3.72 9.76
C ILE A 94 -4.93 4.10 11.13
N LYS A 95 -6.25 4.23 11.28
CA LYS A 95 -6.88 4.57 12.56
C LYS A 95 -6.61 3.54 13.65
N GLN A 96 -6.53 2.26 13.29
CA GLN A 96 -6.12 1.19 14.19
C GLN A 96 -4.66 1.32 14.64
N LEU A 97 -3.78 1.86 13.78
CA LEU A 97 -2.37 2.11 14.12
C LEU A 97 -2.18 3.39 14.96
N GLU A 98 -3.12 4.34 14.90
CA GLU A 98 -3.10 5.58 15.67
C GLU A 98 -3.81 5.47 17.04
N ASP A 99 -4.62 4.43 17.25
CA ASP A 99 -5.28 4.19 18.52
C ASP A 99 -4.36 3.39 19.46
N ASP A 100 -3.73 4.08 20.42
CA ASP A 100 -2.82 3.50 21.42
C ASP A 100 -3.41 2.25 22.10
N ASN A 101 -4.72 2.22 22.34
CA ASN A 101 -5.40 1.09 22.97
C ASN A 101 -5.53 -0.12 22.01
N PHE A 102 -5.64 0.12 20.71
CA PHE A 102 -5.61 -0.92 19.69
C PHE A 102 -4.19 -1.45 19.48
N VAL A 103 -3.18 -0.58 19.45
CA VAL A 103 -1.77 -0.97 19.35
C VAL A 103 -1.37 -1.84 20.56
N GLU A 104 -1.72 -1.43 21.78
CA GLU A 104 -1.51 -2.24 22.99
C GLU A 104 -2.20 -3.60 22.91
N LYS A 105 -3.46 -3.63 22.44
CA LYS A 105 -4.20 -4.88 22.26
C LYS A 105 -3.53 -5.79 21.23
N ARG A 106 -3.09 -5.26 20.09
CA ARG A 106 -2.42 -6.04 19.04
C ARG A 106 -1.06 -6.58 19.48
N ILE A 107 -0.27 -5.78 20.20
CA ILE A 107 0.97 -6.22 20.84
C ILE A 107 0.68 -7.35 21.85
N SER A 108 -0.38 -7.22 22.65
CA SER A 108 -0.80 -8.26 23.59
C SER A 108 -1.19 -9.56 22.87
N ASP A 109 -2.00 -9.47 21.82
CA ASP A 109 -2.45 -10.61 21.02
C ASP A 109 -1.26 -11.31 20.34
N LEU A 110 -0.31 -10.55 19.77
CA LEU A 110 0.91 -11.09 19.16
C LEU A 110 1.82 -11.77 20.20
N LYS A 111 1.99 -11.17 21.39
CA LYS A 111 2.71 -11.82 22.51
C LYS A 111 2.05 -13.12 22.93
N GLN A 112 0.73 -13.16 22.99
CA GLN A 112 -0.02 -14.37 23.32
C GLN A 112 0.16 -15.45 22.24
N GLN A 113 0.01 -15.10 20.96
CA GLN A 113 0.21 -16.03 19.84
C GLN A 113 1.64 -16.56 19.78
N ALA A 114 2.64 -15.69 20.04
CA ALA A 114 4.04 -16.10 20.13
C ALA A 114 4.26 -17.11 21.27
N ALA A 115 3.68 -16.85 22.45
CA ALA A 115 3.78 -17.75 23.60
C ALA A 115 3.07 -19.09 23.36
N GLU A 116 1.93 -19.09 22.66
CA GLU A 116 1.20 -20.30 22.28
C GLU A 116 1.96 -21.11 21.23
N ALA A 117 2.51 -20.46 20.20
CA ALA A 117 3.35 -21.10 19.19
C ALA A 117 4.60 -21.72 19.83
N PHE A 118 5.25 -21.00 20.75
CA PHE A 118 6.40 -21.50 21.51
C PHE A 118 6.04 -22.74 22.34
N LYS A 119 4.89 -22.73 23.04
CA LYS A 119 4.38 -23.91 23.77
C LYS A 119 4.11 -25.11 22.85
N LYS A 120 3.67 -24.85 21.62
CA LYS A 120 3.44 -25.87 20.58
C LYS A 120 4.72 -26.33 19.87
N GLN A 121 5.90 -25.85 20.29
CA GLN A 121 7.19 -26.08 19.63
C GLN A 121 7.24 -25.61 18.17
N ASP A 122 6.34 -24.69 17.79
CA ASP A 122 6.33 -24.03 16.51
C ASP A 122 7.22 -22.77 16.58
N TYR A 123 8.53 -23.02 16.65
CA TYR A 123 9.53 -21.98 16.87
C TYR A 123 9.63 -21.00 15.69
N LEU A 124 9.29 -21.45 14.48
CA LEU A 124 9.29 -20.60 13.30
C LEU A 124 8.22 -19.51 13.43
N ASN A 125 6.98 -19.90 13.73
CA ASN A 125 5.90 -18.93 13.92
C ASN A 125 6.09 -18.11 15.20
N ALA A 126 6.59 -18.72 16.28
CA ALA A 126 6.91 -17.98 17.50
C ALA A 126 7.94 -16.86 17.25
N SER A 127 8.99 -17.14 16.48
CA SER A 127 10.01 -16.14 16.11
C SER A 127 9.41 -15.01 15.28
N VAL A 128 8.56 -15.33 14.29
CA VAL A 128 7.90 -14.32 13.45
C VAL A 128 7.02 -13.40 14.29
N PHE A 129 6.18 -13.96 15.16
CA PHE A 129 5.31 -13.16 16.02
C PHE A 129 6.10 -12.30 17.01
N TYR A 130 7.18 -12.80 17.61
CA TYR A 130 8.03 -11.98 18.50
C TYR A 130 8.75 -10.84 17.78
N THR A 131 9.07 -10.98 16.49
CA THR A 131 9.68 -9.89 15.71
C THR A 131 8.71 -8.80 15.29
N GLN A 132 7.41 -9.04 15.45
CA GLN A 132 6.31 -8.13 15.08
C GLN A 132 5.71 -7.39 16.29
N VAL A 133 6.19 -7.67 17.51
CA VAL A 133 5.87 -7.01 18.77
C VAL A 133 6.80 -5.83 19.00
#